data_AF-A0A1G2PHA6-F1
#
_entry.id   AF-A0A1G2PHA6-F1
#
_cell.length_a   1.000
_cell.length_b   1.000
_cell.length_c   1.000
_cell.angle_alpha   90.00
_cell.angle_beta   90.00
_cell.angle_gamma   90.00
#
_symmetry.space_group_name_H-M   'P 1'
#
loop_
_entity.id
_entity.type
_entity.pdbx_description
1 polymer ?
#
loop_
_entity_poly.entity_id
_entity_poly.type
_entity_poly.pdbx_seq_one_letter_code
_entity_poly.pdbx_strand_id
1 'polypeptide(L)'
;MKDFQPQQKILNFLDDYIKSDYFQTKVLELRAEIGMPPEGFVISDDDLEKIIKSKMSFFNTVDSNKVSRENQKKVRLALRKIRANFPVDNIDVGLAFELYFYYNKCLKKMFEEAVLLDNLCKLVPARSEFFEYSADVKDFWNMYIDHQNDLTQKYPLALYISSSATQRDVVEYVRKIWNLFTEYGKEYANTTKVGKVKRKDDFIKERNELIWANRSLSRRKIMELLTDTYGADKTEDVGYIGKIISMERKRRKDV
;
A
#
# COMPACT_ATOMS: atom_id res chain seq x y z
N MET A 1 -8.94 -7.46 -19.32
CA MET A 1 -9.13 -6.65 -18.11
C MET A 1 -8.51 -5.29 -18.38
N LYS A 2 -9.24 -4.18 -18.27
CA LYS A 2 -8.62 -2.84 -18.34
C LYS A 2 -7.65 -2.72 -17.17
N ASP A 3 -6.40 -2.37 -17.45
CA ASP A 3 -5.39 -2.13 -16.43
C ASP A 3 -5.90 -1.07 -15.46
N PHE A 4 -6.06 -1.46 -14.21
CA PHE A 4 -6.39 -0.56 -13.14
C PHE A 4 -5.14 0.27 -12.87
N GLN A 5 -5.24 1.58 -13.07
CA GLN A 5 -4.14 2.50 -12.80
C GLN A 5 -4.52 3.36 -11.58
N PRO A 6 -4.11 2.97 -10.36
CA PRO A 6 -4.35 3.73 -9.14
C PRO A 6 -3.94 5.21 -9.27
N GLN A 7 -2.94 5.49 -10.10
CA GLN A 7 -2.47 6.84 -10.38
C GLN A 7 -3.55 7.71 -11.03
N GLN A 8 -4.31 7.16 -11.99
CA GLN A 8 -5.35 7.92 -12.68
C GLN A 8 -6.48 8.34 -11.72
N LYS A 9 -6.79 7.52 -10.72
CA LYS A 9 -7.77 7.89 -9.69
C LYS A 9 -7.30 9.09 -8.87
N ILE A 10 -6.03 9.10 -8.46
CA ILE A 10 -5.46 10.22 -7.69
C ILE A 10 -5.40 11.49 -8.53
N LEU A 11 -5.07 11.38 -9.82
CA LEU A 11 -5.08 12.52 -10.74
C LEU A 11 -6.49 13.07 -10.98
N ASN A 12 -7.48 12.20 -11.13
CA ASN A 12 -8.87 12.65 -11.23
C ASN A 12 -9.33 13.30 -9.92
N PHE A 13 -8.99 12.71 -8.77
CA PHE A 13 -9.29 13.28 -7.46
C PHE A 13 -8.63 14.66 -7.31
N LEU A 14 -7.41 14.84 -7.79
CA LEU A 14 -6.77 16.15 -7.82
C LEU A 14 -7.56 17.16 -8.63
N ASP A 15 -7.93 16.82 -9.87
CA ASP A 15 -8.69 17.71 -10.74
C ASP A 15 -10.02 18.13 -10.08
N ASP A 16 -10.68 17.22 -9.38
CA ASP A 16 -11.91 17.50 -8.63
C ASP A 16 -11.63 18.33 -7.37
N TYR A 17 -10.56 17.98 -6.64
CA TYR A 17 -10.20 18.64 -5.38
C TYR A 17 -9.79 20.09 -5.59
N ILE A 18 -8.94 20.37 -6.58
CA ILE A 18 -8.53 21.75 -6.89
C ILE A 18 -9.71 22.57 -7.41
N LYS A 19 -10.73 21.96 -8.02
CA LYS A 19 -11.94 22.68 -8.47
C LYS A 19 -12.99 22.82 -7.38
N SER A 20 -12.82 22.16 -6.23
CA SER A 20 -13.79 22.21 -5.15
C SER A 20 -13.90 23.60 -4.52
N ASP A 21 -15.11 23.97 -4.10
CA ASP A 21 -15.38 25.24 -3.42
C ASP A 21 -14.51 25.39 -2.16
N TYR A 22 -14.30 24.30 -1.43
CA TYR A 22 -13.44 24.29 -0.25
C TYR A 22 -12.02 24.75 -0.60
N PHE A 23 -11.40 24.12 -1.60
CA PHE A 23 -10.04 24.44 -1.98
C PHE A 23 -9.92 25.85 -2.55
N GLN A 24 -10.81 26.21 -3.48
CA GLN A 24 -10.82 27.53 -4.11
C GLN A 24 -11.01 28.66 -3.08
N THR A 25 -11.97 28.50 -2.17
CA THR A 25 -12.22 29.49 -1.11
C THR A 25 -10.98 29.65 -0.22
N LYS A 26 -10.37 28.54 0.21
CA LYS A 26 -9.18 28.60 1.08
C LYS A 26 -7.97 29.21 0.39
N VAL A 27 -7.79 28.94 -0.90
CA VAL A 27 -6.74 29.58 -1.71
C VAL A 27 -7.00 31.08 -1.78
N LEU A 28 -8.19 31.50 -2.19
CA LEU A 28 -8.53 32.93 -2.35
C LEU A 28 -8.41 33.71 -1.04
N GLU A 29 -8.90 33.17 0.08
CA GLU A 29 -8.73 33.75 1.42
C GLU A 29 -7.25 33.96 1.74
N LEU A 30 -6.42 32.93 1.51
CA LEU A 30 -4.99 33.00 1.77
C LEU A 30 -4.27 33.98 0.84
N ARG A 31 -4.69 34.09 -0.43
CA ARG A 31 -4.16 35.09 -1.38
C ARG A 31 -4.47 36.50 -0.88
N ALA A 32 -5.72 36.75 -0.49
CA ALA A 32 -6.16 38.04 0.03
C ALA A 32 -5.40 38.43 1.31
N GLU A 33 -5.20 37.47 2.22
CA GLU A 33 -4.48 37.67 3.49
C GLU A 33 -3.04 38.15 3.31
N ILE A 34 -2.37 37.72 2.24
CA ILE A 34 -0.98 38.11 1.94
C ILE A 34 -0.87 39.23 0.88
N GLY A 35 -1.99 39.78 0.41
CA GLY A 35 -2.02 40.83 -0.62
C GLY A 35 -1.68 40.35 -2.03
N MET A 36 -1.90 39.07 -2.34
CA MET A 36 -1.68 38.50 -3.68
C MET A 36 -2.94 38.64 -4.55
N PRO A 37 -2.81 38.85 -5.88
CA PRO A 37 -3.96 38.90 -6.78
C PRO A 37 -4.78 37.60 -6.73
N PRO A 38 -6.13 37.66 -6.86
CA PRO A 38 -6.97 36.48 -6.76
C PRO A 38 -6.68 35.43 -7.84
N GLU A 39 -6.16 35.84 -8.99
CA GLU A 39 -5.71 34.98 -10.10
C GLU A 39 -4.27 34.46 -9.96
N GLY A 40 -3.55 34.86 -8.91
CA GLY A 40 -2.12 34.60 -8.75
C GLY A 40 -1.23 35.53 -9.58
N PHE A 41 0.07 35.27 -9.57
CA PHE A 41 1.04 35.99 -10.39
C PHE A 41 1.08 35.45 -11.81
N VAL A 42 1.35 36.34 -12.77
CA VAL A 42 1.64 35.96 -14.15
C VAL A 42 3.02 35.30 -14.23
N ILE A 43 3.10 34.17 -14.92
CA ILE A 43 4.35 33.46 -15.24
C ILE A 43 4.30 32.95 -16.69
N SER A 44 5.45 32.96 -17.37
CA SER A 44 5.60 32.37 -18.71
C SER A 44 5.71 30.85 -18.61
N ASP A 45 5.32 30.13 -19.67
CA ASP A 45 5.44 28.67 -19.69
C ASP A 45 6.92 28.22 -19.62
N ASP A 46 7.85 28.99 -20.22
CA ASP A 46 9.29 28.73 -20.16
C ASP A 46 9.84 28.85 -18.73
N ASP A 47 9.44 29.89 -17.99
CA ASP A 47 9.89 30.08 -16.61
C ASP A 47 9.27 29.05 -15.67
N LEU A 48 8.02 28.67 -15.92
CA LEU A 48 7.37 27.57 -15.23
C LEU A 48 8.11 26.25 -15.47
N GLU A 49 8.53 25.96 -16.70
CA GLU A 49 9.29 24.75 -17.02
C GLU A 49 10.68 24.76 -16.35
N LYS A 50 11.37 25.91 -16.31
CA LYS A 50 12.64 26.06 -15.57
C LYS A 50 12.46 25.75 -14.09
N ILE A 51 11.38 26.26 -13.48
CA ILE A 51 11.04 25.99 -12.09
C ILE A 51 10.83 24.49 -11.83
N ILE A 52 10.08 23.81 -12.70
CA ILE A 52 9.81 22.36 -12.56
C ILE A 52 11.11 21.57 -12.68
N LYS A 53 11.95 21.89 -13.68
CA LYS A 53 13.21 21.18 -13.93
C LYS A 53 14.20 21.36 -12.79
N SER A 54 14.18 22.49 -12.10
CA SER A 54 15.17 22.76 -11.06
C SER A 54 14.93 21.98 -9.78
N LYS A 55 13.70 21.46 -9.53
CA LYS A 55 13.16 20.68 -8.37
C LYS A 55 13.56 21.17 -6.95
N MET A 56 14.84 21.49 -6.71
CA MET A 56 15.40 22.10 -5.51
C MET A 56 15.41 23.64 -5.51
N SER A 57 15.25 24.33 -6.66
CA SER A 57 15.30 25.81 -6.68
C SER A 57 13.94 26.48 -6.48
N PHE A 58 12.84 25.74 -6.26
CA PHE A 58 11.53 26.36 -5.99
C PHE A 58 11.57 27.27 -4.76
N PHE A 59 12.29 26.84 -3.73
CA PHE A 59 12.51 27.61 -2.52
C PHE A 59 13.15 28.98 -2.75
N ASN A 60 13.79 29.19 -3.91
CA ASN A 60 14.42 30.44 -4.33
C ASN A 60 13.76 31.09 -5.55
N THR A 61 12.74 30.48 -6.17
CA THR A 61 12.15 30.95 -7.45
C THR A 61 10.70 31.40 -7.38
N VAL A 62 9.99 31.17 -6.27
CA VAL A 62 8.93 32.11 -5.90
C VAL A 62 9.65 33.44 -5.72
N ASP A 63 9.52 34.30 -6.72
CA ASP A 63 10.21 35.58 -6.84
C ASP A 63 10.26 36.22 -5.46
N SER A 64 11.42 36.10 -4.81
CA SER A 64 11.56 36.38 -3.38
C SER A 64 11.32 37.86 -3.06
N ASN A 65 11.19 38.65 -4.14
CA ASN A 65 10.82 40.05 -4.16
C ASN A 65 9.30 40.28 -4.10
N LYS A 66 8.46 39.31 -4.48
CA LYS A 66 6.99 39.45 -4.53
C LYS A 66 6.28 39.01 -3.25
N VAL A 67 6.86 38.09 -2.49
CA VAL A 67 6.27 37.58 -1.24
C VAL A 67 7.36 37.47 -0.17
N SER A 68 7.14 38.13 0.97
CA SER A 68 8.08 38.13 2.10
C SER A 68 8.32 36.70 2.62
N ARG A 69 9.51 36.45 3.20
CA ARG A 69 9.84 35.14 3.79
C ARG A 69 8.84 34.69 4.86
N GLU A 70 8.31 35.63 5.63
CA GLU A 70 7.29 35.36 6.64
C GLU A 70 5.98 34.88 6.00
N ASN A 71 5.52 35.57 4.95
CA ASN A 71 4.33 35.17 4.20
C ASN A 71 4.54 33.83 3.48
N GLN A 72 5.74 33.54 2.95
CA GLN A 72 6.05 32.23 2.37
C GLN A 72 5.90 31.11 3.41
N LYS A 73 6.41 31.30 4.63
CA LYS A 73 6.26 30.32 5.72
C LYS A 73 4.79 30.12 6.09
N LYS A 74 4.02 31.21 6.17
CA LYS A 74 2.58 31.20 6.45
C LYS A 74 1.81 30.43 5.38
N VAL A 75 2.08 30.70 4.10
CA VAL A 75 1.49 30.01 2.96
C VAL A 75 1.77 28.51 3.03
N ARG A 76 3.02 28.11 3.28
CA ARG A 76 3.37 26.68 3.39
C ARG A 76 2.61 25.97 4.50
N LEU A 77 2.49 26.59 5.67
CA LEU A 77 1.74 26.03 6.79
C LEU A 77 0.24 25.93 6.47
N ALA A 78 -0.33 26.93 5.80
CA ALA A 78 -1.73 26.92 5.39
C ALA A 78 -1.99 25.86 4.31
N LEU A 79 -1.17 25.79 3.27
CA LEU A 79 -1.26 24.78 2.22
C LEU A 79 -1.03 23.36 2.75
N ARG A 80 -0.18 23.18 3.77
CA ARG A 80 -0.06 21.88 4.46
C ARG A 80 -1.36 21.45 5.14
N LYS A 81 -2.13 22.38 5.70
CA LYS A 81 -3.45 22.07 6.27
C LYS A 81 -4.48 21.77 5.18
N ILE A 82 -4.47 22.56 4.10
CA ILE A 82 -5.37 22.34 2.95
C ILE A 82 -5.08 20.99 2.29
N ARG A 83 -3.81 20.61 2.10
CA ARG A 83 -3.44 19.34 1.48
C ARG A 83 -3.67 18.13 2.38
N ALA A 84 -3.90 18.30 3.69
CA ALA A 84 -4.14 17.17 4.60
C ALA A 84 -5.40 16.35 4.21
N ASN A 85 -6.32 16.94 3.43
CA ASN A 85 -7.47 16.24 2.86
C ASN A 85 -7.18 15.57 1.51
N PHE A 86 -5.98 15.74 0.96
CA PHE A 86 -5.54 15.11 -0.29
C PHE A 86 -4.93 13.74 0.03
N PRO A 87 -5.23 12.68 -0.76
CA PRO A 87 -4.92 11.30 -0.38
C PRO A 87 -3.43 10.92 -0.45
N VAL A 88 -2.57 11.81 -0.93
CA VAL A 88 -1.12 11.60 -1.08
C VAL A 88 -0.37 12.78 -0.47
N ASP A 89 0.60 12.52 0.41
CA ASP A 89 1.39 13.58 1.05
C ASP A 89 2.88 13.36 0.80
N ASN A 90 3.37 13.94 -0.30
CA ASN A 90 4.79 13.99 -0.62
C ASN A 90 5.24 15.40 -1.03
N ILE A 91 6.56 15.57 -1.16
CA ILE A 91 7.16 16.88 -1.44
C ILE A 91 6.72 17.46 -2.79
N ASP A 92 6.55 16.62 -3.81
CA ASP A 92 6.15 17.04 -5.15
C ASP A 92 4.69 17.49 -5.19
N VAL A 93 3.80 16.81 -4.47
CA VAL A 93 2.40 17.27 -4.25
C VAL A 93 2.40 18.63 -3.55
N GLY A 94 3.20 18.80 -2.49
CA GLY A 94 3.33 20.08 -1.80
C GLY A 94 3.76 21.21 -2.74
N LEU A 95 4.77 20.95 -3.57
CA LEU A 95 5.28 21.87 -4.57
C LEU A 95 4.22 22.23 -5.63
N ALA A 96 3.48 21.24 -6.11
CA ALA A 96 2.45 21.48 -7.11
C ALA A 96 1.25 22.29 -6.56
N PHE A 97 0.90 22.12 -5.29
CA PHE A 97 -0.05 22.99 -4.58
C PHE A 97 0.48 24.42 -4.43
N GLU A 98 1.76 24.60 -4.10
CA GLU A 98 2.37 25.93 -4.05
C GLU A 98 2.36 26.61 -5.43
N LEU A 99 2.68 25.88 -6.50
CA LEU A 99 2.63 26.39 -7.88
C LEU A 99 1.22 26.80 -8.28
N TYR A 100 0.22 25.99 -7.93
CA TYR A 100 -1.18 26.37 -8.10
C TYR A 100 -1.50 27.66 -7.31
N PHE A 101 -1.09 27.74 -6.04
CA PHE A 101 -1.34 28.91 -5.20
C PHE A 101 -0.70 30.18 -5.78
N TYR A 102 0.56 30.14 -6.21
CA TYR A 102 1.24 31.33 -6.70
C TYR A 102 0.86 31.72 -8.13
N TYR A 103 0.56 30.78 -9.01
CA TYR A 103 0.45 31.05 -10.46
C TYR A 103 -0.86 30.59 -11.08
N ASN A 104 -1.75 29.95 -10.31
CA ASN A 104 -3.00 29.36 -10.80
C ASN A 104 -2.81 28.37 -11.96
N LYS A 105 -1.66 27.69 -11.98
CA LYS A 105 -1.30 26.67 -12.98
C LYS A 105 -1.19 25.32 -12.28
N CYS A 106 -2.13 24.41 -12.56
CA CYS A 106 -2.01 23.02 -12.14
C CYS A 106 -1.09 22.30 -13.13
N LEU A 107 0.06 21.86 -12.65
CA LEU A 107 1.03 21.11 -13.45
C LEU A 107 0.70 19.63 -13.39
N LYS A 108 -0.28 19.22 -14.20
CA LYS A 108 -0.73 17.82 -14.27
C LYS A 108 0.44 16.84 -14.43
N LYS A 109 1.43 17.17 -15.25
CA LYS A 109 2.65 16.37 -15.45
C LYS A 109 3.48 16.22 -14.16
N MET A 110 3.57 17.27 -13.35
CA MET A 110 4.27 17.22 -12.07
C MET A 110 3.53 16.35 -11.07
N PHE A 111 2.19 16.43 -11.06
CA PHE A 111 1.37 15.54 -10.26
C PHE A 111 1.44 14.09 -10.75
N GLU A 112 1.48 13.85 -12.06
CA GLU A 112 1.70 12.52 -12.64
C GLU A 112 3.02 11.92 -12.13
N GLU A 113 4.11 12.69 -12.17
CA GLU A 113 5.41 12.27 -11.60
C GLU A 113 5.33 12.03 -10.07
N ALA A 114 4.69 12.94 -9.33
CA ALA A 114 4.54 12.86 -7.87
C ALA A 114 3.73 11.63 -7.43
N VAL A 115 2.69 11.29 -8.18
CA VAL A 115 1.77 10.19 -7.91
C VAL A 115 2.32 8.85 -8.43
N LEU A 116 3.30 8.87 -9.33
CA LEU A 116 4.05 7.65 -9.67
C LEU A 116 4.93 7.17 -8.51
N LEU A 117 5.40 8.10 -7.67
CA LEU A 117 6.29 7.82 -6.55
C LEU A 117 5.55 7.37 -5.28
N ASP A 118 4.26 7.70 -5.15
CA ASP A 118 3.50 7.47 -3.93
C ASP A 118 2.12 6.90 -4.25
N ASN A 119 1.64 5.97 -3.44
CA ASN A 119 0.41 5.23 -3.72
C ASN A 119 -0.62 5.48 -2.60
N LEU A 120 -1.87 5.06 -2.81
CA LEU A 120 -2.91 5.06 -1.77
C LEU A 120 -2.54 4.16 -0.58
N CYS A 121 -1.43 3.42 -0.67
CA CYS A 121 -0.87 2.63 0.40
C CYS A 121 0.64 2.85 0.47
N LYS A 122 1.20 2.80 1.68
CA LYS A 122 2.64 2.96 1.92
C LYS A 122 3.12 1.92 2.92
N LEU A 123 4.18 1.19 2.56
CA LEU A 123 4.89 0.29 3.48
C LEU A 123 6.01 1.05 4.18
N VAL A 124 6.07 0.97 5.51
CA VAL A 124 7.16 1.55 6.30
C VAL A 124 7.67 0.56 7.34
N PRO A 125 8.94 0.66 7.77
CA PRO A 125 9.42 -0.05 8.95
C PRO A 125 8.61 0.37 10.18
N ALA A 126 8.10 -0.57 10.96
CA ALA A 126 7.28 -0.23 12.12
C ALA A 126 8.07 0.58 13.17
N ARG A 127 9.39 0.35 13.29
CA ARG A 127 10.27 1.07 14.22
C ARG A 127 10.35 2.57 13.99
N SER A 128 10.14 3.09 12.78
CA SER A 128 10.21 4.54 12.54
C SER A 128 9.02 5.31 13.13
N GLU A 129 7.96 4.62 13.53
CA GLU A 129 6.70 5.24 13.97
C GLU A 129 6.60 5.38 15.50
N PHE A 130 7.34 4.58 16.26
CA PHE A 130 7.16 4.47 17.71
C PHE A 130 8.16 5.30 18.55
N PHE A 131 9.10 6.02 17.92
CA PHE A 131 10.21 6.71 18.61
C PHE A 131 10.09 8.26 18.67
N GLU A 132 8.89 8.83 18.59
CA GLU A 132 8.67 10.28 18.81
C GLU A 132 8.03 10.58 20.17
N TYR A 133 8.71 10.37 21.31
CA TYR A 133 8.24 10.91 22.60
C TYR A 133 9.37 11.45 23.50
N SER A 134 9.10 12.61 24.11
CA SER A 134 10.01 13.41 24.94
C SER A 134 10.24 12.84 26.35
N ALA A 135 11.46 13.02 26.84
CA ALA A 135 12.13 12.28 27.91
C ALA A 135 11.64 12.41 29.38
N ASP A 136 10.44 12.94 29.64
CA ASP A 136 10.13 13.46 30.98
C ASP A 136 9.28 12.58 31.92
N VAL A 137 9.01 11.29 31.62
CA VAL A 137 8.35 10.36 32.58
C VAL A 137 8.94 8.94 32.52
N LYS A 138 10.13 8.74 33.08
CA LYS A 138 10.97 7.54 32.84
C LYS A 138 10.29 6.17 33.02
N ASP A 139 9.50 5.93 34.06
CA ASP A 139 9.12 4.55 34.41
C ASP A 139 7.90 3.99 33.64
N PHE A 140 6.87 4.82 33.39
CA PHE A 140 5.73 4.41 32.56
C PHE A 140 6.14 4.28 31.09
N TRP A 141 7.00 5.19 30.62
CA TRP A 141 7.47 5.16 29.24
C TRP A 141 8.41 3.98 28.95
N ASN A 142 9.22 3.51 29.91
CA ASN A 142 10.05 2.33 29.68
C ASN A 142 9.22 1.08 29.40
N MET A 143 8.16 0.83 30.18
CA MET A 143 7.25 -0.31 29.93
C MET A 143 6.52 -0.17 28.59
N TYR A 144 6.13 1.04 28.20
CA TYR A 144 5.52 1.32 26.91
C TYR A 144 6.51 1.11 25.74
N ILE A 145 7.75 1.59 25.88
CA ILE A 145 8.83 1.43 24.90
C ILE A 145 9.16 -0.06 24.72
N ASP A 146 9.27 -0.82 25.81
CA ASP A 146 9.50 -2.27 25.74
C ASP A 146 8.36 -2.99 25.04
N HIS A 147 7.12 -2.64 25.34
CA HIS A 147 5.95 -3.18 24.64
C HIS A 147 5.95 -2.85 23.14
N GLN A 148 6.33 -1.61 22.76
CA GLN A 148 6.45 -1.22 21.36
C GLN A 148 7.62 -1.93 20.67
N ASN A 149 8.74 -2.14 21.37
CA ASN A 149 9.86 -2.93 20.87
C ASN A 149 9.44 -4.38 20.59
N ASP A 150 8.69 -5.00 21.50
CA ASP A 150 8.14 -6.35 21.32
C ASP A 150 7.16 -6.43 20.15
N LEU A 151 6.29 -5.42 19.99
CA LEU A 151 5.36 -5.33 18.88
C LEU A 151 6.08 -5.17 17.55
N THR A 152 7.08 -4.29 17.46
CA THR A 152 7.86 -4.09 16.22
C THR A 152 8.75 -5.28 15.88
N GLN A 153 9.16 -6.10 16.86
CA GLN A 153 9.80 -7.38 16.57
C GLN A 153 8.82 -8.39 15.97
N LYS A 154 7.57 -8.43 16.46
CA LYS A 154 6.53 -9.34 15.93
C LYS A 154 5.93 -8.85 14.61
N TYR A 155 5.85 -7.54 14.43
CA TYR A 155 5.26 -6.84 13.29
C TYR A 155 6.26 -5.79 12.77
N PRO A 156 7.30 -6.19 12.04
CA PRO A 156 8.39 -5.29 11.63
C PRO A 156 8.00 -4.27 10.57
N LEU A 157 6.83 -4.42 9.95
CA LEU A 157 6.33 -3.58 8.88
C LEU A 157 4.94 -3.04 9.22
N ALA A 158 4.72 -1.78 8.94
CA ALA A 158 3.41 -1.14 8.98
C ALA A 158 2.95 -0.79 7.56
N LEU A 159 1.68 -1.06 7.27
CA LEU A 159 1.03 -0.69 6.01
C LEU A 159 0.06 0.46 6.28
N TYR A 160 0.40 1.63 5.78
CA TYR A 160 -0.45 2.82 5.80
C TYR A 160 -1.41 2.71 4.64
N ILE A 161 -2.69 2.95 4.90
CA ILE A 161 -3.76 2.89 3.91
C ILE A 161 -4.46 4.24 3.95
N SER A 162 -4.44 4.96 2.82
CA SER A 162 -5.19 6.20 2.65
C SER A 162 -6.68 5.93 2.86
N SER A 163 -7.40 6.88 3.48
CA SER A 163 -8.86 6.78 3.65
C SER A 163 -9.61 6.69 2.32
N SER A 164 -8.99 7.13 1.23
CA SER A 164 -9.50 7.04 -0.14
C SER A 164 -9.17 5.71 -0.85
N ALA A 165 -8.43 4.80 -0.19
CA ALA A 165 -8.08 3.51 -0.77
C ALA A 165 -9.26 2.53 -0.75
N THR A 166 -9.55 1.91 -1.90
CA THR A 166 -10.51 0.79 -1.95
C THR A 166 -9.81 -0.52 -1.57
N GLN A 167 -10.60 -1.54 -1.23
CA GLN A 167 -10.07 -2.91 -0.99
C GLN A 167 -9.20 -3.40 -2.17
N ARG A 168 -9.57 -3.06 -3.40
CA ARG A 168 -8.81 -3.44 -4.60
C ARG A 168 -7.44 -2.75 -4.64
N ASP A 169 -7.39 -1.45 -4.32
CA ASP A 169 -6.13 -0.69 -4.28
C ASP A 169 -5.14 -1.34 -3.29
N VAL A 170 -5.63 -1.71 -2.09
CA VAL A 170 -4.83 -2.38 -1.05
C VAL A 170 -4.32 -3.75 -1.53
N VAL A 171 -5.19 -4.58 -2.12
CA VAL A 171 -4.81 -5.92 -2.61
C VAL A 171 -3.77 -5.83 -3.72
N GLU A 172 -3.94 -4.91 -4.68
CA GLU A 172 -2.98 -4.74 -5.77
C GLU A 172 -1.65 -4.19 -5.27
N TYR A 173 -1.66 -3.24 -4.32
CA TYR A 173 -0.44 -2.76 -3.69
C TYR A 173 0.33 -3.89 -3.01
N VAL A 174 -0.32 -4.65 -2.12
CA VAL A 174 0.30 -5.78 -1.40
C VAL A 174 0.87 -6.82 -2.37
N ARG A 175 0.17 -7.12 -3.48
CA ARG A 175 0.69 -8.02 -4.52
C ARG A 175 1.98 -7.50 -5.14
N LYS A 176 2.07 -6.19 -5.46
CA LYS A 176 3.25 -5.57 -6.07
C LYS A 176 4.47 -5.61 -5.14
N ILE A 177 4.26 -5.39 -3.84
CA ILE A 177 5.35 -5.30 -2.85
C ILE A 177 5.56 -6.60 -2.07
N TRP A 178 4.92 -7.70 -2.45
CA TRP A 178 4.99 -8.97 -1.71
C TRP A 178 6.43 -9.47 -1.50
N ASN A 179 7.29 -9.30 -2.51
CA ASN A 179 8.70 -9.68 -2.40
C ASN A 179 9.42 -8.90 -1.28
N LEU A 180 9.13 -7.61 -1.12
CA LEU A 180 9.69 -6.79 -0.04
C LEU A 180 9.23 -7.30 1.34
N PHE A 181 7.94 -7.63 1.50
CA PHE A 181 7.45 -8.27 2.74
C PHE A 181 8.25 -9.54 3.07
N THR A 182 8.54 -10.37 2.06
CA THR A 182 9.32 -11.59 2.29
C THR A 182 10.78 -11.33 2.60
N GLU A 183 11.38 -10.26 2.06
CA GLU A 183 12.76 -9.88 2.35
C GLU A 183 12.92 -9.34 3.77
N TYR A 184 12.09 -8.37 4.15
CA TYR A 184 12.03 -7.87 5.53
C TYR A 184 11.69 -8.98 6.52
N GLY A 185 10.76 -9.87 6.16
CA GLY A 185 10.40 -11.01 6.99
C GLY A 185 11.56 -11.96 7.29
N LYS A 186 12.64 -12.00 6.49
CA LYS A 186 13.82 -12.85 6.76
C LYS A 186 14.65 -12.35 7.94
N GLU A 187 14.77 -11.04 8.12
CA GLU A 187 15.50 -10.44 9.25
C GLU A 187 14.80 -10.67 10.59
N TYR A 188 13.48 -10.77 10.57
CA TYR A 188 12.64 -10.92 11.77
C TYR A 188 11.97 -12.30 11.86
N ALA A 189 12.42 -13.26 11.04
CA ALA A 189 11.86 -14.61 11.00
C ALA A 189 12.18 -15.32 12.33
N ASN A 190 11.22 -15.32 13.24
CA ASN A 190 11.25 -16.23 14.37
C ASN A 190 11.29 -17.68 13.86
N THR A 191 12.09 -18.53 14.51
CA THR A 191 12.26 -19.97 14.19
C THR A 191 10.97 -20.78 14.29
N THR A 192 9.89 -20.18 14.79
CA THR A 192 8.60 -20.82 15.00
C THR A 192 7.79 -20.81 13.70
N LYS A 193 7.72 -21.95 13.02
CA LYS A 193 6.89 -22.13 11.83
C LYS A 193 5.41 -22.04 12.20
N VAL A 194 4.71 -21.00 11.75
CA VAL A 194 3.25 -21.00 11.75
C VAL A 194 2.78 -22.14 10.84
N GLY A 195 1.99 -23.05 11.40
CA GLY A 195 1.52 -24.23 10.68
C GLY A 195 0.78 -23.84 9.39
N LYS A 196 1.11 -24.50 8.28
CA LYS A 196 0.35 -24.32 7.04
C LYS A 196 -1.09 -24.79 7.29
N VAL A 197 -2.06 -23.91 7.08
CA VAL A 197 -3.46 -24.32 6.94
C VAL A 197 -3.53 -25.18 5.67
N LYS A 198 -3.64 -26.50 5.85
CA LYS A 198 -3.90 -27.41 4.73
C LYS A 198 -5.28 -27.07 4.18
N ARG A 199 -5.35 -26.38 3.03
CA ARG A 199 -6.57 -26.42 2.23
C ARG A 199 -6.85 -27.88 1.93
N LYS A 200 -8.01 -28.37 2.38
CA LYS A 200 -8.52 -29.66 1.91
C LYS A 200 -8.91 -29.44 0.47
N ASP A 201 -8.11 -29.99 -0.43
CA ASP A 201 -8.47 -30.11 -1.83
C ASP A 201 -9.63 -31.11 -1.92
N ASP A 202 -10.78 -30.65 -2.41
CA ASP A 202 -12.00 -31.46 -2.52
C ASP A 202 -11.77 -32.68 -3.41
N PHE A 203 -10.93 -32.54 -4.45
CA PHE A 203 -10.53 -33.66 -5.30
C PHE A 203 -9.75 -34.71 -4.50
N ILE A 204 -8.79 -34.29 -3.67
CA ILE A 204 -8.02 -35.22 -2.82
C ILE A 204 -8.94 -35.96 -1.85
N LYS A 205 -9.95 -35.27 -1.30
CA LYS A 205 -10.93 -35.88 -0.41
C LYS A 205 -11.77 -36.93 -1.14
N GLU A 206 -12.36 -36.56 -2.27
CA GLU A 206 -13.20 -37.42 -3.10
C GLU A 206 -12.44 -38.67 -3.58
N ARG A 207 -11.24 -38.48 -4.13
CA ARG A 207 -10.35 -39.56 -4.57
C ARG A 207 -10.03 -40.54 -3.44
N ASN A 208 -9.68 -40.02 -2.26
CA ASN A 208 -9.35 -40.86 -1.10
C ASN A 208 -10.59 -41.63 -0.60
N GLU A 209 -11.79 -41.04 -0.67
CA GLU A 209 -13.04 -41.72 -0.35
C GLU A 209 -13.35 -42.85 -1.35
N LEU A 210 -13.14 -42.63 -2.65
CA LEU A 210 -13.30 -43.65 -3.68
C LEU A 210 -12.33 -44.83 -3.47
N ILE A 211 -11.06 -44.53 -3.16
CA ILE A 211 -10.05 -45.54 -2.82
C ILE A 211 -10.48 -46.36 -1.60
N TRP A 212 -11.01 -45.70 -0.56
CA TRP A 212 -11.46 -46.38 0.65
C TRP A 212 -12.71 -47.24 0.43
N ALA A 213 -13.69 -46.75 -0.34
CA ALA A 213 -14.88 -47.50 -0.71
C ALA A 213 -14.52 -48.83 -1.38
N ASN A 214 -13.48 -48.81 -2.22
CA ASN A 214 -13.00 -49.95 -3.01
C ASN A 214 -11.80 -50.69 -2.40
N ARG A 215 -11.50 -50.46 -1.11
CA ARG A 215 -10.31 -51.02 -0.41
C ARG A 215 -10.20 -52.55 -0.42
N SER A 216 -11.26 -53.27 -0.75
CA SER A 216 -11.30 -54.73 -0.89
C SER A 216 -10.76 -55.22 -2.24
N LEU A 217 -10.71 -54.36 -3.24
CA LEU A 217 -10.15 -54.67 -4.56
C LEU A 217 -8.61 -54.72 -4.51
N SER A 218 -8.01 -55.37 -5.51
CA SER A 218 -6.56 -55.30 -5.68
C SER A 218 -6.16 -53.86 -6.01
N ARG A 219 -4.97 -53.44 -5.56
CA ARG A 219 -4.48 -52.07 -5.80
C ARG A 219 -4.40 -51.71 -7.29
N ARG A 220 -4.12 -52.70 -8.14
CA ARG A 220 -4.12 -52.55 -9.60
C ARG A 220 -5.53 -52.25 -10.14
N LYS A 221 -6.56 -52.95 -9.64
CA LYS A 221 -7.97 -52.66 -9.99
C LYS A 221 -8.43 -51.29 -9.48
N ILE A 222 -7.97 -50.87 -8.30
CA ILE A 222 -8.27 -49.52 -7.79
C ILE A 222 -7.61 -48.46 -8.67
N MET A 223 -6.37 -48.70 -9.12
CA MET A 223 -5.68 -47.79 -10.04
C MET A 223 -6.41 -47.69 -11.38
N GLU A 224 -6.81 -48.82 -11.97
CA GLU A 224 -7.64 -48.86 -13.19
C GLU A 224 -8.93 -48.04 -13.01
N LEU A 225 -9.64 -48.26 -11.90
CA LEU A 225 -10.85 -47.49 -11.56
C LEU A 225 -10.58 -45.97 -11.45
N LEU A 226 -9.46 -45.58 -10.84
CA LEU A 226 -9.08 -44.17 -10.72
C LEU A 226 -8.75 -43.56 -12.09
N THR A 227 -8.10 -44.33 -12.97
CA THR A 227 -7.77 -43.90 -14.33
C THR A 227 -9.03 -43.69 -15.14
N ASP A 228 -9.98 -44.61 -15.04
CA ASP A 228 -11.27 -44.52 -15.73
C ASP A 228 -12.12 -43.36 -15.20
N THR A 229 -12.03 -43.07 -13.90
CA THR A 229 -12.85 -42.02 -13.27
C THR A 229 -12.27 -40.61 -13.46
N TYR A 230 -10.94 -40.46 -13.36
CA TYR A 230 -10.29 -39.14 -13.25
C TYR A 230 -9.27 -38.83 -14.34
N GLY A 231 -8.91 -39.80 -15.18
CA GLY A 231 -7.86 -39.67 -16.20
C GLY A 231 -6.47 -40.06 -15.68
N ALA A 232 -5.62 -40.57 -16.57
CA ALA A 232 -4.28 -41.06 -16.25
C ALA A 232 -3.33 -39.98 -15.69
N ASP A 233 -3.59 -38.71 -16.00
CA ASP A 233 -2.86 -37.54 -15.51
C ASP A 233 -3.14 -37.24 -14.02
N LYS A 234 -4.21 -37.79 -13.47
CA LYS A 234 -4.66 -37.57 -12.08
C LYS A 234 -4.59 -38.82 -11.21
N THR A 235 -4.06 -39.92 -11.75
CA THR A 235 -3.86 -41.16 -11.03
C THR A 235 -2.51 -41.24 -10.34
N GLU A 236 -2.54 -41.77 -9.13
CA GLU A 236 -1.37 -41.99 -8.30
C GLU A 236 -0.84 -43.42 -8.48
N ASP A 237 0.41 -43.65 -8.10
CA ASP A 237 0.99 -44.99 -8.17
C ASP A 237 0.33 -46.00 -7.20
N VAL A 238 0.53 -47.28 -7.50
CA VAL A 238 0.00 -48.42 -6.72
C VAL A 238 0.45 -48.37 -5.24
N GLY A 239 1.65 -47.86 -4.96
CA GLY A 239 2.19 -47.73 -3.61
C GLY A 239 1.45 -46.67 -2.79
N TYR A 240 1.12 -45.55 -3.42
CA TYR A 240 0.39 -44.45 -2.83
C TYR A 240 -1.05 -44.82 -2.49
N ILE A 241 -1.72 -45.61 -3.34
CA ILE A 241 -3.04 -46.21 -3.04
C ILE A 241 -2.96 -47.04 -1.74
N GLY A 242 -1.92 -47.87 -1.59
CA GLY A 242 -1.69 -48.65 -0.38
C GLY A 242 -1.52 -47.79 0.87
N LYS A 243 -0.80 -46.66 0.73
CA LYS A 243 -0.62 -45.68 1.80
C LYS A 243 -1.94 -45.04 2.21
N ILE A 244 -2.78 -44.63 1.26
CA ILE A 244 -4.11 -44.06 1.53
C ILE A 244 -4.98 -45.05 2.32
N ILE A 245 -5.06 -46.31 1.88
CA ILE A 245 -5.85 -47.34 2.58
C ILE A 245 -5.34 -47.53 4.01
N SER A 246 -4.03 -47.56 4.22
CA SER A 246 -3.44 -47.67 5.57
C SER A 246 -3.79 -46.48 6.46
N MET A 247 -3.69 -45.26 5.92
CA MET A 247 -4.04 -44.04 6.65
C MET A 247 -5.53 -43.98 7.00
N GLU A 248 -6.41 -44.25 6.06
CA GLU A 248 -7.87 -44.27 6.29
C GLU A 248 -8.28 -45.38 7.26
N ARG A 249 -7.59 -46.53 7.25
CA ARG A 249 -7.79 -47.61 8.23
C ARG A 249 -7.43 -47.18 9.64
N LYS A 250 -6.37 -46.39 9.84
CA LYS A 250 -6.03 -45.83 11.15
C LYS A 250 -7.07 -44.80 11.58
N ARG A 251 -7.34 -43.82 10.71
CA ARG A 251 -8.28 -42.72 10.96
C ARG A 251 -9.69 -43.18 11.35
N ARG A 252 -10.18 -44.29 10.78
CA ARG A 252 -11.53 -44.83 11.03
C ARG A 252 -11.57 -45.89 12.13
N LYS A 253 -10.43 -46.29 12.68
CA LYS A 253 -10.34 -47.09 13.91
C LYS A 253 -10.25 -46.22 15.16
N ASP A 254 -9.84 -44.97 15.00
CA ASP A 254 -9.84 -43.94 16.06
C ASP A 254 -11.19 -43.22 16.20
N VAL A 255 -12.27 -43.82 15.66
CA VAL A 255 -13.68 -43.40 15.84
C VAL A 255 -14.46 -44.55 16.43
#